data_AF-A0A9Q4BJC4-F1
#
_entry.id   AF-A0A9Q4BJC4-F1
#
_cell.length_a   1.000
_cell.length_b   1.000
_cell.length_c   1.000
_cell.angle_alpha   90.00
_cell.angle_beta   90.00
_cell.angle_gamma   90.00
#
_symmetry.space_group_name_H-M   'P 1'
#
loop_
_entity.id
_entity.type
_entity.pdbx_description
1 polymer ?
#
loop_
_entity_poly.entity_id
_entity_poly.type
_entity_poly.pdbx_seq_one_letter_code
_entity_poly.pdbx_strand_id
1 'polypeptide(L)'
;MSSILKKILGFPKLPEEKLPDCGKNEDSREIEGYIGYFRLTDWWRSNFTEEEQNYIVSRFVPLGSCSLVQGKVGSTSQSAIDFLQSMKSWFRKKEDYSIYIRIHMQIDELAKANPSVKPGYVRGRHFCTYTDDVNALIKDNLLSEAESLLLELVAATEAESKCKGWRAAPWYYDKLSIIYKKRKEYTKALQILERYSEQCHAPGTMPATLAKRLERIRGLLQKSSS
;
A
#
# COMPACT_ATOMS: atom_id res chain seq x y z
N MET A 1 10.52 -1.30 -8.56
CA MET A 1 9.62 -0.52 -9.44
C MET A 1 9.63 -1.17 -10.82
N SER A 2 8.46 -1.44 -11.40
CA SER A 2 8.37 -1.64 -12.85
C SER A 2 8.79 -0.34 -13.53
N SER A 3 9.70 -0.45 -14.50
CA SER A 3 10.28 0.65 -15.27
C SER A 3 9.23 1.56 -15.95
N ILE A 4 7.97 1.12 -15.97
CA ILE A 4 6.85 1.74 -16.68
C ILE A 4 6.37 3.01 -15.98
N LEU A 5 6.28 3.04 -14.65
CA LEU A 5 5.78 4.23 -13.92
C LEU A 5 6.75 5.42 -13.96
N LYS A 6 8.07 5.16 -14.03
CA LYS A 6 9.07 6.23 -14.24
C LYS A 6 8.99 6.87 -15.63
N LYS A 7 8.51 6.11 -16.63
CA LYS A 7 8.53 6.52 -18.04
C LYS A 7 7.32 7.36 -18.45
N ILE A 8 6.18 7.18 -17.79
CA ILE A 8 4.91 7.87 -18.11
C ILE A 8 4.87 9.30 -17.56
N LEU A 9 5.58 9.59 -16.46
CA LEU A 9 5.47 10.88 -15.77
C LEU A 9 6.61 11.87 -16.05
N GLY A 10 7.45 11.63 -17.07
CA GLY A 10 8.44 12.62 -17.50
C GLY A 10 9.31 13.16 -16.37
N PHE A 11 9.79 12.29 -15.48
CA PHE A 11 10.65 12.72 -14.38
C PHE A 11 11.99 13.23 -14.94
N PRO A 12 12.41 14.47 -14.61
CA PRO A 12 13.75 14.92 -14.95
C PRO A 12 14.78 14.03 -14.26
N LYS A 13 15.85 13.68 -14.99
CA LYS A 13 17.06 13.07 -14.41
C LYS A 13 17.53 13.98 -13.27
N LEU A 14 17.79 13.40 -12.10
CA LEU A 14 18.50 14.08 -11.02
C LEU A 14 19.81 14.65 -11.60
N PRO A 15 20.05 15.97 -11.54
CA PRO A 15 21.33 16.51 -11.97
C PRO A 15 22.39 16.16 -10.92
N GLU A 16 23.45 15.48 -11.37
CA GLU A 16 24.73 15.45 -10.67
C GLU A 16 25.48 16.75 -10.99
N GLU A 17 25.98 17.41 -9.93
CA GLU A 17 26.93 18.54 -9.90
C GLU A 17 26.42 19.93 -10.41
N LYS A 18 26.67 21.08 -9.78
CA LYS A 18 27.59 21.55 -8.71
C LYS A 18 26.86 22.59 -7.84
N LEU A 19 27.17 22.65 -6.54
CA LEU A 19 26.72 23.75 -5.67
C LEU A 19 27.34 25.09 -6.12
N PRO A 20 26.54 26.13 -6.36
CA PRO A 20 27.00 27.51 -6.21
C PRO A 20 26.85 27.92 -4.74
N ASP A 21 27.94 28.44 -4.17
CA ASP A 21 27.94 29.26 -2.98
C ASP A 21 27.29 30.61 -3.30
N CYS A 22 26.23 30.98 -2.57
CA CYS A 22 25.98 32.32 -2.01
C CYS A 22 24.49 32.45 -1.64
N GLY A 23 24.23 32.98 -0.45
CA GLY A 23 22.94 33.58 -0.10
C GLY A 23 22.09 32.76 0.86
N LYS A 24 22.38 32.87 2.15
CA LYS A 24 21.31 32.80 3.15
C LYS A 24 20.35 33.95 2.83
N ASN A 25 19.07 33.65 2.55
CA ASN A 25 17.92 34.36 3.10
C ASN A 25 16.57 33.76 2.64
N GLU A 26 15.69 33.59 3.64
CA GLU A 26 14.23 33.63 3.54
C GLU A 26 13.47 32.42 2.94
N ASP A 27 13.42 31.30 3.68
CA ASP A 27 12.17 30.55 3.86
C ASP A 27 12.21 29.64 5.12
N SER A 28 12.59 30.21 6.26
CA SER A 28 12.75 29.48 7.53
C SER A 28 11.50 29.55 8.41
N ARG A 29 10.29 29.41 7.85
CA ARG A 29 9.15 29.03 8.68
C ARG A 29 9.35 27.58 9.08
N GLU A 30 9.70 27.35 10.34
CA GLU A 30 9.83 26.02 10.91
C GLU A 30 8.49 25.30 10.70
N ILE A 31 8.50 24.25 9.86
CA ILE A 31 7.32 23.43 9.64
C ILE A 31 7.18 22.55 10.88
N GLU A 32 6.22 22.88 11.73
CA GLU A 32 5.83 22.08 12.88
C GLU A 32 4.76 21.05 12.47
N GLY A 33 3.82 20.73 13.37
CA GLY A 33 2.75 19.78 13.12
C GLY A 33 3.26 18.36 12.90
N TYR A 34 2.47 17.57 12.20
CA TYR A 34 2.83 16.18 11.88
C TYR A 34 3.97 16.09 10.86
N ILE A 35 4.08 17.03 9.92
CA ILE A 35 5.20 17.06 8.95
C ILE A 35 6.53 17.28 9.69
N GLY A 36 6.58 18.25 10.60
CA GLY A 36 7.76 18.51 11.42
C GLY A 36 8.08 17.33 12.36
N TYR A 37 7.07 16.83 13.09
CA TYR A 37 7.22 15.74 14.04
C TYR A 37 7.85 14.48 13.42
N PHE A 38 7.39 14.10 12.22
CA PHE A 38 7.92 12.93 11.51
C PHE A 38 9.16 13.22 10.66
N ARG A 39 9.74 14.43 10.74
CA ARG A 39 10.92 14.86 9.97
C ARG A 39 10.70 14.74 8.46
N LEU A 40 9.51 15.12 7.99
CA LEU A 40 9.10 15.07 6.59
C LEU A 40 9.23 16.42 5.88
N THR A 41 9.83 17.42 6.54
CA THR A 41 9.94 18.81 6.07
C THR A 41 10.61 18.93 4.71
N ASP A 42 11.76 18.28 4.50
CA ASP A 42 12.50 18.38 3.24
C ASP A 42 11.70 17.75 2.10
N TRP A 43 11.16 16.55 2.33
CA TRP A 43 10.28 15.89 1.37
C TRP A 43 9.07 16.76 1.01
N TRP A 44 8.41 17.33 2.02
CA TRP A 44 7.22 18.17 1.85
C TRP A 44 7.51 19.37 0.95
N ARG A 45 8.60 20.10 1.24
CA ARG A 45 9.02 21.28 0.47
C ARG A 45 9.46 20.94 -0.95
N SER A 46 10.17 19.83 -1.13
CA SER A 46 10.68 19.44 -2.45
C SER A 46 9.65 18.76 -3.36
N ASN A 47 8.56 18.20 -2.82
CA ASN A 47 7.60 17.39 -3.59
C ASN A 47 6.26 18.06 -3.84
N PHE A 48 5.96 19.20 -3.22
CA PHE A 48 4.70 19.92 -3.39
C PHE A 48 4.94 21.40 -3.57
N THR A 49 4.27 22.01 -4.56
CA THR A 49 4.26 23.48 -4.72
C THR A 49 3.51 24.15 -3.58
N GLU A 50 3.67 25.46 -3.38
CA GLU A 50 2.93 26.18 -2.33
C GLU A 50 1.41 26.04 -2.48
N GLU A 51 0.89 26.05 -3.71
CA GLU A 51 -0.54 25.86 -3.98
C GLU A 51 -1.00 24.45 -3.57
N GLU A 52 -0.21 23.42 -3.91
CA GLU A 52 -0.50 22.06 -3.53
C GLU A 52 -0.41 21.88 -2.00
N GLN A 53 0.59 22.46 -1.36
CA GLN A 53 0.73 22.44 0.10
C GLN A 53 -0.47 23.08 0.79
N ASN A 54 -0.90 24.27 0.35
CA ASN A 54 -2.07 24.96 0.86
C ASN A 54 -3.35 24.13 0.65
N TYR A 55 -3.50 23.54 -0.53
CA TYR A 55 -4.60 22.64 -0.83
C TYR A 55 -4.62 21.43 0.10
N ILE A 56 -3.49 20.74 0.26
CA ILE A 56 -3.38 19.57 1.14
C ILE A 56 -3.70 19.95 2.60
N VAL A 57 -3.15 21.05 3.10
CA VAL A 57 -3.41 21.55 4.47
C VAL A 57 -4.90 21.88 4.67
N SER A 58 -5.54 22.49 3.66
CA SER A 58 -6.98 22.81 3.73
C SER A 58 -7.87 21.56 3.72
N ARG A 59 -7.39 20.48 3.09
CA ARG A 59 -8.18 19.27 2.84
C ARG A 59 -8.01 18.22 3.94
N PHE A 60 -6.81 18.08 4.47
CA PHE A 60 -6.46 17.05 5.43
C PHE A 60 -6.29 17.63 6.84
N VAL A 61 -7.23 17.31 7.71
CA VAL A 61 -7.18 17.66 9.13
C VAL A 61 -6.87 16.39 9.92
N PRO A 62 -5.65 16.22 10.46
CA PRO A 62 -5.32 15.05 11.26
C PRO A 62 -6.11 15.04 12.57
N LEU A 63 -6.29 13.85 13.16
CA LEU A 63 -6.98 13.71 14.44
C LEU A 63 -6.15 14.39 15.55
N GLY A 64 -6.75 15.35 16.25
CA GLY A 64 -6.15 16.08 17.37
C GLY A 64 -6.22 17.61 17.24
N SER A 65 -5.57 18.32 18.17
CA SER A 65 -5.50 19.80 18.19
C SER A 65 -4.34 20.39 17.38
N CYS A 66 -3.41 19.56 16.90
CA CYS A 66 -2.29 19.99 16.06
C CYS A 66 -2.65 19.86 14.58
N SER A 67 -2.19 20.80 13.75
CA SER A 67 -2.46 20.76 12.30
C SER A 67 -1.38 19.98 11.56
N LEU A 68 -1.51 19.91 10.22
CA LEU A 68 -0.53 19.23 9.37
C LEU A 68 0.87 19.86 9.48
N VAL A 69 0.95 21.19 9.54
CA VAL A 69 2.20 21.98 9.45
C VAL A 69 2.38 22.98 10.60
N GLN A 70 1.44 23.07 11.55
CA GLN A 70 1.49 23.99 12.70
C GLN A 70 1.17 23.25 14.00
N GLY A 71 1.75 23.74 15.09
CA GLY A 71 1.52 23.25 16.44
C GLY A 71 2.45 22.09 16.78
N LYS A 72 2.94 22.08 18.02
CA LYS A 72 3.86 21.05 18.50
C LYS A 72 3.10 19.78 18.86
N VAL A 73 3.32 18.73 18.07
CA VAL A 73 2.85 17.38 18.40
C VAL A 73 3.66 16.86 19.58
N GLY A 74 3.02 16.73 20.75
CA GLY A 74 3.69 16.26 21.96
C GLY A 74 4.09 14.79 21.90
N SER A 75 3.18 13.92 21.45
CA SER A 75 3.44 12.51 21.20
C SER A 75 2.35 11.89 20.34
N THR A 76 2.69 10.84 19.57
CA THR A 76 1.72 10.00 18.87
C THR A 76 2.18 8.56 18.85
N SER A 77 1.24 7.62 18.88
CA SER A 77 1.50 6.20 18.70
C SER A 77 1.59 5.78 17.23
N GLN A 78 1.25 6.67 16.29
CA GLN A 78 1.31 6.39 14.85
C GLN A 78 2.75 6.44 14.35
N SER A 79 3.10 5.53 13.43
CA SER A 79 4.33 5.68 12.65
C SER A 79 4.16 6.72 11.54
N ALA A 80 5.27 7.21 10.98
CA ALA A 80 5.25 8.09 9.82
C ALA A 80 4.53 7.45 8.61
N ILE A 81 4.68 6.12 8.44
CA ILE A 81 3.99 5.36 7.39
C ILE A 81 2.47 5.35 7.64
N ASP A 82 2.03 5.08 8.86
CA ASP A 82 0.59 5.05 9.19
C ASP A 82 -0.04 6.44 9.01
N PHE A 83 0.68 7.49 9.43
CA PHE A 83 0.28 8.88 9.21
C PHE A 83 0.11 9.19 7.71
N LEU A 84 1.11 8.89 6.88
CA LEU A 84 1.04 9.13 5.45
C LEU A 84 -0.04 8.27 4.77
N GLN A 85 -0.30 7.04 5.22
CA GLN A 85 -1.40 6.22 4.71
C GLN A 85 -2.76 6.86 5.03
N SER A 86 -2.92 7.41 6.23
CA SER A 86 -4.10 8.16 6.61
C SER A 86 -4.28 9.38 5.70
N MET A 87 -3.24 10.19 5.54
CA MET A 87 -3.21 11.35 4.65
C MET A 87 -3.56 10.97 3.19
N LYS A 88 -2.91 9.93 2.64
CA LYS A 88 -3.16 9.42 1.29
C LYS A 88 -4.64 9.13 1.03
N SER A 89 -5.37 8.63 2.03
CA SER A 89 -6.76 8.23 1.89
C SER A 89 -7.73 9.38 1.55
N TRP A 90 -7.32 10.64 1.78
CA TRP A 90 -8.10 11.85 1.49
C TRP A 90 -8.00 12.31 0.02
N PHE A 91 -7.02 11.79 -0.72
CA PHE A 91 -6.66 12.23 -2.06
C PHE A 91 -6.98 11.17 -3.13
N ARG A 92 -8.07 10.40 -2.96
CA ARG A 92 -8.42 9.29 -3.88
C ARG A 92 -9.11 9.73 -5.18
N LYS A 93 -9.47 11.01 -5.30
CA LYS A 93 -10.14 11.52 -6.49
C LYS A 93 -9.17 11.62 -7.67
N LYS A 94 -9.71 11.64 -8.88
CA LYS A 94 -8.90 11.69 -10.11
C LYS A 94 -8.05 12.97 -10.16
N GLU A 95 -8.60 14.07 -9.66
CA GLU A 95 -7.96 15.39 -9.64
C GLU A 95 -6.76 15.42 -8.68
N ASP A 96 -6.81 14.61 -7.62
CA ASP A 96 -5.78 14.54 -6.57
C ASP A 96 -4.70 13.47 -6.84
N TYR A 97 -4.76 12.81 -8.00
CA TYR A 97 -3.96 11.62 -8.26
C TYR A 97 -2.44 11.86 -8.20
N SER A 98 -1.96 13.04 -8.60
CA SER A 98 -0.53 13.39 -8.48
C SER A 98 -0.07 13.44 -7.01
N ILE A 99 -0.87 14.06 -6.13
CA ILE A 99 -0.63 14.15 -4.69
C ILE A 99 -0.68 12.75 -4.08
N TYR A 100 -1.71 11.97 -4.41
CA TYR A 100 -1.86 10.58 -3.97
C TYR A 100 -0.61 9.76 -4.28
N ILE A 101 -0.11 9.85 -5.52
CA ILE A 101 1.06 9.09 -5.96
C ILE A 101 2.33 9.54 -5.22
N ARG A 102 2.58 10.84 -5.04
CA ARG A 102 3.77 11.31 -4.30
C ARG A 102 3.75 10.91 -2.83
N ILE A 103 2.59 10.93 -2.18
CA ILE A 103 2.43 10.41 -0.81
C ILE A 103 2.71 8.90 -0.78
N HIS A 104 2.15 8.15 -1.73
CA HIS A 104 2.38 6.72 -1.84
C HIS A 104 3.86 6.36 -2.05
N MET A 105 4.56 7.11 -2.89
CA MET A 105 5.99 6.95 -3.12
C MET A 105 6.79 7.18 -1.83
N GLN A 106 6.44 8.22 -1.07
CA GLN A 106 7.13 8.49 0.20
C GLN A 106 6.91 7.38 1.22
N ILE A 107 5.71 6.81 1.28
CA ILE A 107 5.42 5.63 2.11
C ILE A 107 6.35 4.47 1.74
N ASP A 108 6.57 4.21 0.45
CA ASP A 108 7.45 3.14 -0.01
C ASP A 108 8.92 3.40 0.34
N GLU A 109 9.39 4.64 0.21
CA GLU A 109 10.76 5.00 0.57
C GLU A 109 10.99 4.85 2.09
N LEU A 110 10.05 5.30 2.92
CA LEU A 110 10.12 5.09 4.37
C LEU A 110 10.08 3.61 4.75
N ALA A 111 9.24 2.81 4.08
CA ALA A 111 9.11 1.38 4.34
C ALA A 111 10.38 0.60 3.97
N LYS A 112 11.11 1.04 2.94
CA LYS A 112 12.43 0.49 2.58
C LYS A 112 13.51 0.90 3.57
N ALA A 113 13.52 2.16 3.98
CA ALA A 113 14.51 2.68 4.91
C ALA A 113 14.39 2.03 6.30
N ASN A 114 13.16 1.80 6.77
CA ASN A 114 12.87 1.24 8.09
C ASN A 114 11.84 0.12 7.98
N PRO A 115 12.23 -1.09 7.51
CA PRO A 115 11.29 -2.18 7.30
C PRO A 115 10.76 -2.73 8.62
N SER A 116 9.44 -2.66 8.82
CA SER A 116 8.76 -3.41 9.87
C SER A 116 8.72 -4.91 9.52
N VAL A 117 9.21 -5.74 10.45
CA VAL A 117 9.33 -7.20 10.30
C VAL A 117 8.34 -8.00 11.17
N LYS A 118 7.35 -7.33 11.76
CA LYS A 118 6.35 -7.99 12.62
C LYS A 118 5.25 -8.71 11.80
N PRO A 119 4.54 -9.69 12.39
CA PRO A 119 3.42 -10.35 11.73
C PRO A 119 2.42 -9.36 11.15
N GLY A 120 1.93 -9.62 9.93
CA GLY A 120 1.03 -8.72 9.20
C GLY A 120 1.72 -7.66 8.35
N TYR A 121 3.06 -7.64 8.28
CA TYR A 121 3.79 -6.68 7.45
C TYR A 121 4.47 -7.37 6.26
N VAL A 122 4.41 -6.69 5.13
CA VAL A 122 5.10 -7.05 3.87
C VAL A 122 5.89 -5.82 3.45
N ARG A 123 7.19 -6.00 3.20
CA ARG A 123 8.10 -4.93 2.71
C ARG A 123 7.95 -3.61 3.48
N GLY A 124 7.86 -3.70 4.81
CA GLY A 124 7.77 -2.56 5.71
C GLY A 124 6.38 -1.91 5.88
N ARG A 125 5.33 -2.38 5.18
CA ARG A 125 3.95 -1.85 5.30
C ARG A 125 2.98 -2.95 5.75
N HIS A 126 1.88 -2.58 6.42
CA HIS A 126 0.86 -3.55 6.82
C HIS A 126 0.15 -4.11 5.58
N PHE A 127 -0.18 -5.40 5.57
CA PHE A 127 -0.73 -6.08 4.38
C PHE A 127 -2.02 -5.42 3.85
N CYS A 128 -2.83 -4.79 4.73
CA CYS A 128 -4.08 -4.15 4.32
C CYS A 128 -3.88 -2.95 3.40
N THR A 129 -2.68 -2.35 3.37
CA THR A 129 -2.40 -1.16 2.57
C THR A 129 -2.06 -1.47 1.11
N TYR A 130 -1.87 -2.74 0.75
CA TYR A 130 -1.43 -3.18 -0.59
C TYR A 130 -2.56 -3.40 -1.61
N THR A 131 -3.81 -3.12 -1.24
CA THR A 131 -4.96 -3.36 -2.13
C THR A 131 -4.87 -2.55 -3.42
N ASP A 132 -4.47 -1.28 -3.32
CA ASP A 132 -4.27 -0.38 -4.46
C ASP A 132 -3.09 -0.87 -5.34
N ASP A 133 -1.99 -1.34 -4.74
CA ASP A 133 -0.84 -1.91 -5.45
C ASP A 133 -1.23 -3.17 -6.26
N VAL A 134 -1.95 -4.11 -5.64
CA VAL A 134 -2.42 -5.33 -6.31
C VAL A 134 -3.36 -4.97 -7.46
N ASN A 135 -4.29 -4.05 -7.25
CA ASN A 135 -5.23 -3.62 -8.29
C ASN A 135 -4.49 -2.96 -9.46
N ALA A 136 -3.47 -2.15 -9.20
CA ALA A 136 -2.63 -1.55 -10.24
C ALA A 136 -1.90 -2.62 -11.07
N LEU A 137 -1.26 -3.60 -10.42
CA LEU A 137 -0.58 -4.70 -11.12
C LEU A 137 -1.54 -5.51 -12.00
N ILE A 138 -2.73 -5.83 -11.49
CA ILE A 138 -3.76 -6.56 -12.25
C ILE A 138 -4.25 -5.73 -13.44
N LYS A 139 -4.48 -4.43 -13.23
CA LYS A 139 -4.91 -3.50 -14.28
C LYS A 139 -3.88 -3.38 -15.41
N ASP A 140 -2.60 -3.35 -15.05
CA ASP A 140 -1.48 -3.29 -16.00
C ASP A 140 -1.11 -4.66 -16.60
N ASN A 141 -1.92 -5.70 -16.32
CA ASN A 141 -1.73 -7.09 -16.76
C ASN A 141 -0.37 -7.70 -16.34
N LEU A 142 0.25 -7.15 -15.29
CA LEU A 142 1.45 -7.65 -14.62
C LEU A 142 1.07 -8.76 -13.61
N LEU A 143 0.48 -9.82 -14.15
CA LEU A 143 -0.15 -10.86 -13.33
C LEU A 143 0.85 -11.70 -12.52
N SER A 144 2.12 -11.80 -12.95
CA SER A 144 3.15 -12.57 -12.24
C SER A 144 3.64 -11.81 -11.00
N GLU A 145 3.79 -10.50 -11.15
CA GLU A 145 4.11 -9.58 -10.06
C GLU A 145 2.94 -9.51 -9.07
N ALA A 146 1.70 -9.49 -9.57
CA ALA A 146 0.51 -9.55 -8.74
C ALA A 146 0.43 -10.87 -7.94
N GLU A 147 0.72 -12.01 -8.56
CA GLU A 147 0.78 -13.32 -7.90
C GLU A 147 1.84 -13.32 -6.79
N SER A 148 3.07 -12.88 -7.09
CA SER A 148 4.15 -12.80 -6.10
C SER A 148 3.75 -11.94 -4.90
N LEU A 149 3.23 -10.74 -5.14
CA LEU A 149 2.79 -9.85 -4.07
C LEU A 149 1.64 -10.47 -3.26
N LEU A 150 0.64 -11.06 -3.92
CA LEU A 150 -0.49 -11.69 -3.25
C LEU A 150 -0.07 -12.87 -2.37
N LEU A 151 0.92 -13.66 -2.78
CA LEU A 151 1.46 -14.75 -1.97
C LEU A 151 2.16 -14.23 -0.70
N GLU A 152 2.93 -13.14 -0.81
CA GLU A 152 3.51 -12.45 0.37
C GLU A 152 2.39 -11.94 1.30
N LEU A 153 1.32 -11.37 0.74
CA LEU A 153 0.18 -10.85 1.52
C LEU A 153 -0.61 -11.96 2.22
N VAL A 154 -0.79 -13.12 1.57
CA VAL A 154 -1.40 -14.31 2.19
C VAL A 154 -0.57 -14.74 3.40
N ALA A 155 0.75 -14.89 3.23
CA ALA A 155 1.64 -15.29 4.32
C ALA A 155 1.61 -14.29 5.49
N ALA A 156 1.64 -12.99 5.21
CA ALA A 156 1.55 -11.96 6.24
C ALA A 156 0.20 -11.95 6.97
N THR A 157 -0.90 -12.15 6.24
CA THR A 157 -2.25 -12.24 6.80
C THR A 157 -2.38 -13.43 7.74
N GLU A 158 -1.89 -14.60 7.33
CA GLU A 158 -1.88 -15.81 8.15
C GLU A 158 -1.00 -15.65 9.39
N ALA A 159 0.18 -15.05 9.25
CA ALA A 159 1.07 -14.79 10.37
C ALA A 159 0.42 -13.87 11.42
N GLU A 160 -0.26 -12.80 10.99
CA GLU A 160 -1.00 -11.93 11.91
C GLU A 160 -2.19 -12.65 12.54
N SER A 161 -2.98 -13.39 11.74
CA SER A 161 -4.12 -14.20 12.19
C SER A 161 -3.69 -15.16 13.29
N LYS A 162 -2.61 -15.92 13.07
CA LYS A 162 -2.05 -16.84 14.06
C LYS A 162 -1.55 -16.14 15.32
N CYS A 163 -0.87 -15.00 15.17
CA CYS A 163 -0.30 -14.26 16.29
C CYS A 163 -1.37 -13.61 17.19
N LYS A 164 -2.46 -13.10 16.58
CA LYS A 164 -3.50 -12.32 17.29
C LYS A 164 -4.79 -13.10 17.56
N GLY A 165 -4.89 -14.35 17.07
CA GLY A 165 -6.14 -15.12 17.08
C GLY A 165 -7.21 -14.51 16.19
N TRP A 166 -6.81 -13.71 15.19
CA TRP A 166 -7.73 -13.05 14.26
C TRP A 166 -8.07 -13.96 13.09
N ARG A 167 -9.05 -13.57 12.28
CA ARG A 167 -9.49 -14.35 11.11
C ARG A 167 -8.75 -13.91 9.86
N ALA A 168 -8.31 -14.86 9.04
CA ALA A 168 -7.57 -14.56 7.82
C ALA A 168 -8.46 -13.82 6.80
N ALA A 169 -7.94 -12.75 6.21
CA ALA A 169 -8.67 -11.95 5.22
C ALA A 169 -8.85 -12.73 3.90
N PRO A 170 -10.10 -12.95 3.42
CA PRO A 170 -10.37 -13.79 2.25
C PRO A 170 -9.93 -13.16 0.92
N TRP A 171 -9.78 -11.84 0.86
CA TRP A 171 -9.61 -11.10 -0.39
C TRP A 171 -8.36 -11.53 -1.17
N TYR A 172 -7.25 -11.80 -0.48
CA TYR A 172 -5.99 -12.17 -1.14
C TYR A 172 -6.07 -13.55 -1.82
N TYR A 173 -6.71 -14.52 -1.16
CA TYR A 173 -6.99 -15.85 -1.71
C TYR A 173 -7.95 -15.78 -2.90
N ASP A 174 -8.99 -14.93 -2.79
CA ASP A 174 -9.93 -14.68 -3.88
C ASP A 174 -9.20 -14.19 -5.13
N LYS A 175 -8.36 -13.14 -5.01
CA LYS A 175 -7.59 -12.60 -6.13
C LYS A 175 -6.63 -13.61 -6.75
N LEU A 176 -5.90 -14.39 -5.95
CA LEU A 176 -5.04 -15.46 -6.46
C LEU A 176 -5.83 -16.50 -7.24
N SER A 177 -6.96 -16.97 -6.70
CA SER A 177 -7.79 -17.98 -7.38
C SER A 177 -8.33 -17.47 -8.73
N ILE A 178 -8.63 -16.17 -8.85
CA ILE A 178 -9.06 -15.54 -10.10
C ILE A 178 -7.90 -15.49 -11.10
N ILE A 179 -6.70 -15.08 -10.67
CA ILE A 179 -5.50 -15.02 -11.51
C ILE A 179 -5.16 -16.41 -12.05
N TYR A 180 -5.09 -17.43 -11.18
CA TYR A 180 -4.81 -18.81 -11.57
C TYR A 180 -5.86 -19.36 -12.53
N LYS A 181 -7.15 -19.10 -12.27
CA LYS A 181 -8.22 -19.50 -13.19
C LYS A 181 -8.08 -18.83 -14.56
N LYS A 182 -7.71 -17.55 -14.63
CA LYS A 182 -7.48 -16.83 -15.89
C LYS A 182 -6.33 -17.45 -16.71
N ARG A 183 -5.30 -17.95 -16.02
CA ARG A 183 -4.16 -18.68 -16.61
C ARG A 183 -4.41 -20.17 -16.85
N LYS A 184 -5.60 -20.69 -16.50
CA LYS A 184 -5.95 -22.12 -16.53
C LYS A 184 -5.05 -22.99 -15.62
N GLU A 185 -4.43 -22.39 -14.61
CA GLU A 185 -3.63 -23.08 -13.59
C GLU A 185 -4.53 -23.63 -12.47
N TYR A 186 -5.44 -24.55 -12.82
CA TYR A 186 -6.49 -25.03 -11.90
C TYR A 186 -5.94 -25.72 -10.65
N THR A 187 -4.80 -26.40 -10.74
CA THR A 187 -4.13 -27.02 -9.58
C THR A 187 -3.70 -25.97 -8.55
N LYS A 188 -3.09 -24.85 -8.99
CA LYS A 188 -2.73 -23.76 -8.06
C LYS A 188 -3.97 -23.08 -7.47
N ALA A 189 -5.01 -22.93 -8.29
CA ALA A 189 -6.29 -22.37 -7.84
C ALA A 189 -6.95 -23.26 -6.76
N LEU A 190 -6.86 -24.59 -6.90
CA LEU A 190 -7.30 -25.53 -5.88
C LEU A 190 -6.49 -25.35 -4.59
N GLN A 191 -5.16 -25.42 -4.69
CA GLN A 191 -4.24 -25.31 -3.54
C GLN A 191 -4.49 -24.04 -2.71
N ILE A 192 -4.67 -22.89 -3.35
CA ILE A 192 -4.88 -21.63 -2.61
C ILE A 192 -6.25 -21.56 -1.92
N LEU A 193 -7.28 -22.17 -2.52
CA LEU A 193 -8.61 -22.21 -1.93
C LEU A 193 -8.68 -23.22 -0.77
N GLU A 194 -7.98 -24.35 -0.89
CA GLU A 194 -7.85 -25.33 0.19
C GLU A 194 -7.09 -24.71 1.37
N ARG A 195 -5.97 -24.03 1.11
CA ARG A 195 -5.21 -23.28 2.12
C ARG A 195 -6.08 -22.27 2.89
N TYR A 196 -7.00 -21.58 2.20
CA TYR A 196 -7.97 -20.70 2.87
C TYR A 196 -9.01 -21.46 3.70
N SER A 197 -9.50 -22.60 3.20
CA SER A 197 -10.52 -23.40 3.89
C SER A 197 -10.04 -23.97 5.23
N GLU A 198 -8.72 -24.14 5.39
CA GLU A 198 -8.08 -24.56 6.63
C GLU A 198 -7.94 -23.40 7.64
N GLN A 199 -8.16 -22.15 7.23
CA GLN A 199 -8.05 -20.98 8.12
C GLN A 199 -9.33 -20.77 8.95
N CYS A 200 -9.18 -20.14 10.11
CA CYS A 200 -10.32 -19.60 10.84
C CYS A 200 -10.92 -18.41 10.05
N HIS A 201 -12.15 -18.56 9.55
CA HIS A 201 -12.80 -17.60 8.68
C HIS A 201 -13.97 -16.88 9.35
N ALA A 202 -14.16 -15.58 9.08
CA ALA A 202 -15.27 -14.78 9.62
C ALA A 202 -16.62 -15.23 9.06
N PRO A 203 -17.74 -15.13 9.79
CA PRO A 203 -19.05 -15.28 9.16
C PRO A 203 -19.19 -14.21 8.07
N GLY A 204 -19.78 -14.59 6.94
CA GLY A 204 -19.96 -13.68 5.81
C GLY A 204 -20.12 -14.41 4.49
N THR A 205 -20.28 -13.64 3.42
CA THR A 205 -20.51 -14.17 2.07
C THR A 205 -19.23 -14.70 1.42
N MET A 206 -18.07 -14.10 1.72
CA MET A 206 -16.80 -14.47 1.08
C MET A 206 -16.36 -15.91 1.35
N PRO A 207 -16.39 -16.46 2.59
CA PRO A 207 -16.08 -17.86 2.82
C PRO A 207 -16.97 -18.81 2.01
N ALA A 208 -18.28 -18.55 1.97
CA ALA A 208 -19.21 -19.34 1.18
C ALA A 208 -18.92 -19.25 -0.33
N THR A 209 -18.56 -18.06 -0.82
CA THR A 209 -18.16 -17.86 -2.23
C THR A 209 -16.90 -18.64 -2.57
N LEU A 210 -15.89 -18.62 -1.70
CA LEU A 210 -14.64 -19.35 -1.91
C LEU A 210 -14.84 -20.87 -1.82
N ALA A 211 -15.68 -21.35 -0.90
CA ALA A 211 -16.06 -22.76 -0.81
C ALA A 211 -16.77 -23.24 -2.09
N LYS A 212 -17.75 -22.48 -2.61
CA LYS A 212 -18.40 -22.80 -3.89
C LYS A 212 -17.41 -22.82 -5.06
N ARG A 213 -16.42 -21.93 -5.04
CA ARG A 213 -15.36 -21.90 -6.07
C ARG A 213 -14.46 -23.11 -5.96
N LEU A 214 -14.10 -23.53 -4.75
CA LEU A 214 -13.30 -24.72 -4.49
C LEU A 214 -13.95 -25.97 -5.12
N GLU A 215 -15.23 -26.20 -4.81
CA GLU A 215 -15.98 -27.33 -5.36
C GLU A 215 -16.06 -27.32 -6.89
N ARG A 216 -16.26 -26.14 -7.49
CA ARG A 216 -16.24 -26.00 -8.95
C ARG A 216 -14.91 -26.38 -9.56
N ILE A 217 -13.79 -26.00 -8.93
CA ILE A 217 -12.45 -26.32 -9.43
C ILE A 217 -12.14 -27.81 -9.27
N ARG A 218 -12.54 -28.43 -8.15
CA ARG A 218 -12.46 -29.89 -7.95
C ARG A 218 -13.16 -30.65 -9.09
N GLY A 219 -14.39 -30.26 -9.41
CA GLY A 219 -15.15 -30.88 -10.51
C GLY A 219 -14.52 -30.70 -11.90
N LEU A 220 -13.80 -29.59 -12.15
CA LEU A 220 -13.08 -29.40 -13.42
C LEU A 220 -11.88 -30.35 -13.53
N LEU A 221 -11.08 -30.49 -12.46
CA LEU A 221 -9.91 -31.36 -12.46
C LEU A 221 -10.28 -32.85 -12.56
N GLN A 222 -11.36 -33.28 -11.90
CA GLN A 222 -11.88 -34.65 -12.01
C GLN A 222 -12.27 -34.98 -13.46
N LYS A 223 -12.99 -34.06 -14.13
CA LYS A 223 -13.40 -34.23 -15.54
C LYS A 223 -12.21 -34.23 -16.51
N SER A 224 -11.13 -33.53 -16.20
CA SER A 224 -9.92 -33.55 -17.03
C SER A 224 -9.05 -34.79 -16.82
N SER A 225 -9.34 -35.59 -15.79
CA SER A 225 -8.61 -36.81 -15.43
C SER A 225 -9.36 -38.10 -15.80
N SER A 226 -10.59 -37.98 -16.34
CA SER A 226 -11.43 -39.08 -16.88
C SER A 226 -11.47 -39.00 -18.39
#